data_AF-A0A8T1A518-F1
#
_entry.id   AF-A0A8T1A518-F1
#
_cell.length_a   1.000
_cell.length_b   1.000
_cell.length_c   1.000
_cell.angle_alpha   90.00
_cell.angle_beta   90.00
_cell.angle_gamma   90.00
#
_symmetry.space_group_name_H-M   'P 1'
#
loop_
_entity.id
_entity.type
_entity.pdbx_description
1 polymer ?
#
loop_
_entity_poly.entity_id
_entity_poly.type
_entity_poly.pdbx_seq_one_letter_code
_entity_poly.pdbx_strand_id
1 'polypeptide(L)'
;MEEPTLYYDFRRHFTPSFAVNPEPGVEDKYTPYNKPFGLRHFLLNAVPDVKHDITALVDGDFFFFRPLEANMGRNMSKYYHGVTCSALPHTTHGRRDPLTVIVDGVSLAQDWNARQGGFFAEDKADVLNKVCGGLLCGNASRKDGAEYYGSIGSPYIMIQCDALRMIDDYCDLCVPTRQVSNACIVKMFAYSITEANNGAKPP
;
A
#
# COMPACT_ATOMS: atom_id res chain seq x y z
N MET A 1 25.97 1.23 -21.42
CA MET A 1 24.64 0.62 -21.24
C MET A 1 23.65 1.70 -21.64
N GLU A 2 23.04 1.59 -22.82
CA GLU A 2 21.99 2.53 -23.24
C GLU A 2 20.71 2.20 -22.49
N GLU A 3 20.09 3.22 -21.89
CA GLU A 3 18.85 3.07 -21.15
C GLU A 3 17.68 2.87 -22.14
N PRO A 4 16.72 1.97 -21.84
CA PRO A 4 15.61 1.69 -22.74
C PRO A 4 14.74 2.94 -22.93
N THR A 5 14.54 3.34 -24.19
CA THR A 5 13.76 4.53 -24.61
C THR A 5 12.25 4.30 -24.62
N LEU A 6 11.74 3.29 -23.91
CA LEU A 6 10.32 2.90 -23.94
C LEU A 6 9.40 3.91 -23.24
N TYR A 7 9.93 4.76 -22.37
CA TYR A 7 9.16 5.76 -21.63
C TYR A 7 9.70 7.16 -21.92
N TYR A 8 8.81 8.06 -22.35
CA TYR A 8 9.13 9.44 -22.69
C TYR A 8 9.57 10.27 -21.47
N ASP A 9 9.19 9.84 -20.26
CA ASP A 9 9.62 10.42 -19.00
C ASP A 9 10.16 9.35 -18.06
N PHE A 10 11.40 8.92 -18.30
CA PHE A 10 12.14 8.03 -17.42
C PHE A 10 13.15 8.84 -16.61
N ARG A 11 13.09 8.71 -15.28
CA ARG A 11 14.01 9.37 -14.35
C ARG A 11 14.43 8.44 -13.23
N ARG A 12 15.59 8.72 -12.67
CA ARG A 12 16.14 8.00 -11.52
C ARG A 12 16.20 8.96 -10.34
N HIS A 13 15.62 8.57 -9.22
CA HIS A 13 15.77 9.27 -7.94
C HIS A 13 16.56 8.40 -6.99
N PHE A 14 17.68 8.91 -6.49
CA PHE A 14 18.48 8.21 -5.49
C PHE A 14 18.14 8.74 -4.10
N THR A 15 18.10 7.84 -3.12
CA THR A 15 17.85 8.18 -1.72
C THR A 15 19.04 7.76 -0.87
N PRO A 16 19.19 8.34 0.34
CA PRO A 16 20.01 7.73 1.37
C PRO A 16 19.57 6.28 1.65
N SER A 17 20.46 5.50 2.25
CA SER A 17 20.08 4.19 2.80
C SER A 17 19.40 4.38 4.15
N PHE A 18 18.17 3.90 4.28
CA PHE A 18 17.38 3.87 5.51
C PHE A 18 17.44 2.50 6.21
N ALA A 19 18.31 1.59 5.76
CA ALA A 19 18.43 0.24 6.31
C ALA A 19 18.87 0.20 7.79
N VAL A 20 19.54 1.25 8.27
CA VAL A 20 20.03 1.38 9.64
C VAL A 20 19.56 2.72 10.17
N ASN A 21 18.94 2.72 11.35
CA ASN A 21 18.44 3.90 12.04
C ASN A 21 17.69 4.84 11.09
N PRO A 22 16.53 4.41 10.55
CA PRO A 22 15.85 5.12 9.47
C PRO A 22 15.50 6.56 9.82
N GLU A 23 15.34 6.86 11.12
CA GLU A 23 15.07 8.19 11.66
C GLU A 23 15.76 8.40 13.01
N PRO A 24 15.93 9.67 13.43
CA PRO A 24 16.40 10.01 14.78
C PRO A 24 15.56 9.32 15.86
N GLY A 25 16.22 8.66 16.81
CA GLY A 25 15.55 7.95 17.91
C GLY A 25 15.13 6.51 17.58
N VAL A 26 15.31 6.04 16.35
CA VAL A 26 15.09 4.63 15.97
C VAL A 26 16.44 3.92 15.88
N GLU A 27 16.73 3.04 16.84
CA GLU A 27 17.93 2.19 16.82
C GLU A 27 17.58 0.78 16.33
N ASP A 28 17.67 0.55 15.02
CA ASP A 28 17.37 -0.75 14.40
C ASP A 28 18.11 -0.92 13.07
N LYS A 29 18.29 -2.18 12.65
CA LYS A 29 18.81 -2.55 11.34
C LYS A 29 17.81 -3.43 10.61
N TYR A 30 17.13 -2.85 9.63
CA TYR A 30 16.12 -3.51 8.83
C TYR A 30 16.11 -2.94 7.40
N THR A 31 16.75 -3.67 6.47
CA THR A 31 16.87 -3.27 5.06
C THR A 31 15.56 -2.85 4.39
N PRO A 32 14.41 -3.51 4.66
CA PRO A 32 13.14 -3.11 4.05
C PRO A 32 12.60 -1.74 4.49
N TYR A 33 13.18 -1.05 5.47
CA TYR A 33 12.89 0.37 5.72
C TYR A 33 13.16 1.24 4.49
N ASN A 34 14.05 0.85 3.58
CA ASN A 34 14.25 1.58 2.34
C ASN A 34 12.97 1.76 1.50
N LYS A 35 11.91 0.95 1.70
CA LYS A 35 10.64 1.11 0.98
C LYS A 35 9.83 2.34 1.48
N PRO A 36 9.30 2.37 2.72
CA PRO A 36 8.54 3.53 3.19
C PRO A 36 9.37 4.81 3.17
N PHE A 37 10.59 4.77 3.72
CA PHE A 37 11.44 5.95 3.85
C PHE A 37 12.00 6.43 2.51
N GLY A 38 12.31 5.51 1.59
CA GLY A 38 12.70 5.86 0.23
C GLY A 38 11.54 6.47 -0.57
N LEU A 39 10.32 5.92 -0.43
CA LEU A 39 9.12 6.50 -1.05
C LEU A 39 8.84 7.89 -0.52
N ARG A 40 8.95 8.13 0.80
CA ARG A 40 8.85 9.47 1.40
C ARG A 40 9.88 10.43 0.82
N HIS A 41 11.14 10.01 0.78
CA HIS A 41 12.20 10.82 0.20
C HIS A 41 11.96 11.14 -1.28
N PHE A 42 11.41 10.20 -2.06
CA PHE A 42 11.00 10.44 -3.44
C PHE A 42 9.86 11.46 -3.54
N LEU A 43 8.74 11.22 -2.86
CA LEU A 43 7.55 12.07 -2.95
C LEU A 43 7.83 13.53 -2.55
N LEU A 44 8.75 13.74 -1.60
CA LEU A 44 9.05 15.06 -1.07
C LEU A 44 10.24 15.77 -1.72
N ASN A 45 11.15 15.04 -2.40
CA ASN A 45 12.42 15.60 -2.88
C ASN A 45 12.75 15.28 -4.34
N ALA A 46 11.86 14.61 -5.08
CA ALA A 46 12.12 14.32 -6.50
C ALA A 46 12.32 15.62 -7.29
N VAL A 47 13.33 15.62 -8.17
CA VAL A 47 13.61 16.75 -9.06
C VAL A 47 13.50 16.30 -10.53
N PRO A 48 12.62 16.92 -11.34
CA PRO A 48 11.60 17.88 -10.92
C PRO A 48 10.49 17.18 -10.11
N ASP A 49 9.70 17.98 -9.39
CA ASP A 49 8.61 17.49 -8.53
C ASP A 49 7.70 16.50 -9.26
N VAL A 50 7.16 15.54 -8.50
CA VAL A 50 6.21 14.54 -9.02
C VAL A 50 4.90 15.26 -9.37
N LYS A 51 4.63 15.42 -10.67
CA LYS A 51 3.39 16.05 -11.20
C LYS A 51 2.36 15.05 -11.70
N HIS A 52 2.58 13.76 -11.49
CA HIS A 52 1.64 12.72 -11.89
C HIS A 52 0.53 12.58 -10.85
N ASP A 53 -0.71 12.44 -11.31
CA ASP A 53 -1.88 12.30 -10.42
C ASP A 53 -1.94 10.93 -9.73
N ILE A 54 -1.24 9.94 -10.27
CA ILE A 54 -1.23 8.55 -9.79
C ILE A 54 0.21 8.16 -9.48
N THR A 55 0.41 7.59 -8.30
CA THR A 55 1.66 6.98 -7.86
C THR A 55 1.47 5.48 -7.70
N ALA A 56 2.39 4.71 -8.27
CA ALA A 56 2.48 3.27 -8.10
C ALA A 56 3.82 2.91 -7.46
N LEU A 57 3.80 2.39 -6.23
CA LEU A 57 4.95 1.75 -5.63
C LEU A 57 4.97 0.28 -6.06
N VAL A 58 5.87 -0.03 -6.99
CA VAL A 58 6.04 -1.41 -7.50
C VAL A 58 7.32 -2.00 -6.96
N ASP A 59 7.19 -3.18 -6.37
CA ASP A 59 8.32 -3.85 -5.76
C ASP A 59 9.08 -4.74 -6.76
N GLY A 60 10.38 -4.49 -6.91
CA GLY A 60 11.21 -5.15 -7.92
C GLY A 60 11.51 -6.62 -7.63
N ASP A 61 11.47 -7.03 -6.36
CA ASP A 61 11.60 -8.44 -5.94
C ASP A 61 10.31 -9.25 -6.20
N PHE A 62 9.18 -8.58 -6.44
CA PHE A 62 7.88 -9.18 -6.80
C PHE A 62 7.46 -8.91 -8.25
N PHE A 63 8.27 -8.14 -9.00
CA PHE A 63 8.14 -8.05 -10.45
C PHE A 63 8.34 -9.45 -11.03
N PHE A 64 7.32 -9.95 -11.75
CA PHE A 64 7.27 -11.22 -12.49
C PHE A 64 6.67 -12.45 -11.80
N PHE A 65 5.47 -12.34 -11.23
CA PHE A 65 4.54 -13.48 -11.30
C PHE A 65 3.29 -13.24 -12.13
N ARG A 66 2.86 -11.99 -12.39
CA ARG A 66 1.77 -11.66 -13.34
C ARG A 66 1.95 -10.28 -13.98
N PRO A 67 1.54 -10.08 -15.25
CA PRO A 67 1.46 -8.75 -15.85
C PRO A 67 0.49 -7.84 -15.09
N LEU A 68 0.83 -6.55 -14.96
CA LEU A 68 -0.12 -5.50 -14.62
C LEU A 68 -1.08 -5.32 -15.80
N GLU A 69 -2.22 -6.03 -15.76
CA GLU A 69 -3.24 -5.97 -16.80
C GLU A 69 -4.24 -4.85 -16.49
N ALA A 70 -4.11 -3.70 -17.14
CA ALA A 70 -5.11 -2.63 -17.11
C ALA A 70 -5.98 -2.68 -18.39
N ASN A 71 -7.30 -2.52 -18.24
CA ASN A 71 -8.23 -2.30 -19.36
C ASN A 71 -8.21 -3.34 -20.50
N MET A 72 -8.13 -4.64 -20.18
CA MET A 72 -8.21 -5.70 -21.18
C MET A 72 -9.64 -6.12 -21.58
N GLY A 73 -10.67 -5.43 -21.05
CA GLY A 73 -12.07 -5.87 -21.18
C GLY A 73 -12.33 -7.24 -20.53
N ARG A 74 -11.42 -7.68 -19.65
CA ARG A 74 -11.47 -8.94 -18.91
C ARG A 74 -11.96 -8.66 -17.50
N ASN A 75 -12.86 -9.51 -17.02
CA ASN A 75 -13.32 -9.44 -15.63
C ASN A 75 -12.18 -9.84 -14.68
N MET A 76 -11.63 -8.85 -13.98
CA MET A 76 -10.58 -9.01 -12.97
C MET A 76 -11.12 -9.02 -11.54
N SER A 77 -12.45 -8.99 -11.34
CA SER A 77 -13.08 -8.87 -10.02
C SER A 77 -12.77 -10.02 -9.06
N LYS A 78 -12.27 -11.16 -9.55
CA LYS A 78 -11.81 -12.27 -8.72
C LYS A 78 -10.45 -12.02 -8.04
N TYR A 79 -9.77 -10.93 -8.38
CA TYR A 79 -8.45 -10.57 -7.88
C TYR A 79 -8.46 -9.30 -7.01
N TYR A 80 -9.62 -8.70 -6.79
CA TYR A 80 -9.84 -7.48 -6.00
C TYR A 80 -11.01 -7.73 -5.01
N HIS A 81 -10.93 -7.18 -3.81
CA HIS A 81 -11.79 -7.48 -2.65
C HIS A 81 -12.65 -6.26 -2.26
N GLY A 82 -13.92 -6.25 -2.67
CA GLY A 82 -14.80 -5.10 -2.39
C GLY A 82 -16.29 -5.41 -2.43
N VAL A 83 -17.04 -4.72 -1.57
CA VAL A 83 -18.51 -4.78 -1.55
C VAL A 83 -19.04 -4.22 -2.86
N THR A 84 -19.87 -5.01 -3.56
CA THR A 84 -20.68 -4.51 -4.66
C THR A 84 -21.49 -3.30 -4.19
N CYS A 85 -21.19 -2.10 -4.70
CA CYS A 85 -22.01 -0.90 -4.46
C CYS A 85 -23.40 -1.07 -5.12
N SER A 86 -24.31 -1.71 -4.39
CA SER A 86 -25.70 -1.99 -4.80
C SER A 86 -26.63 -0.77 -4.75
N ALA A 87 -26.13 0.41 -4.39
CA ALA A 87 -26.96 1.59 -4.07
C ALA A 87 -27.08 2.65 -5.18
N LEU A 88 -26.56 2.39 -6.40
CA LEU A 88 -26.75 3.31 -7.53
C LEU A 88 -27.80 2.76 -8.51
N PRO A 89 -28.90 3.51 -8.77
CA PRO A 89 -29.99 3.05 -9.62
C PRO A 89 -29.54 2.94 -11.09
N HIS A 90 -29.79 1.76 -11.65
CA HIS A 90 -29.88 1.41 -13.07
C HIS A 90 -29.06 2.22 -14.09
N THR A 91 -27.91 1.67 -14.49
CA THR A 91 -27.54 1.65 -15.90
C THR A 91 -27.44 0.21 -16.37
N THR A 92 -28.30 -0.10 -17.33
CA THR A 92 -28.40 -1.34 -18.09
C THR A 92 -27.14 -1.53 -18.92
N HIS A 93 -26.23 -2.39 -18.47
CA HIS A 93 -25.48 -3.41 -19.23
C HIS A 93 -24.41 -4.01 -18.30
N GLY A 94 -24.53 -5.32 -18.03
CA GLY A 94 -23.47 -6.24 -17.58
C GLY A 94 -22.45 -5.79 -16.54
N ARG A 95 -22.58 -6.30 -15.30
CA ARG A 95 -21.49 -6.72 -14.39
C ARG A 95 -20.25 -5.80 -14.37
N ARG A 96 -20.26 -4.79 -13.49
CA ARG A 96 -19.24 -3.73 -13.39
C ARG A 96 -17.82 -4.30 -13.18
N ASP A 97 -16.90 -3.81 -14.02
CA ASP A 97 -15.45 -3.93 -13.91
C ASP A 97 -14.94 -3.36 -12.56
N PRO A 98 -13.74 -3.79 -12.08
CA PRO A 98 -13.06 -3.13 -10.96
C PRO A 98 -13.04 -1.62 -11.19
N LEU A 99 -13.32 -0.84 -10.14
CA LEU A 99 -13.64 0.59 -10.19
C LEU A 99 -12.91 1.32 -11.33
N THR A 100 -13.67 1.73 -12.35
CA THR A 100 -13.16 2.58 -13.45
C THR A 100 -12.96 4.03 -13.01
N VAL A 101 -13.13 4.33 -11.72
CA VAL A 101 -13.08 5.67 -11.15
C VAL A 101 -11.97 5.72 -10.11
N ILE A 102 -11.00 6.57 -10.37
CA ILE A 102 -9.92 6.93 -9.44
C ILE A 102 -10.48 8.04 -8.54
N VAL A 103 -10.54 7.79 -7.23
CA VAL A 103 -11.06 8.74 -6.23
C VAL A 103 -10.16 8.74 -5.00
N ASP A 104 -10.17 9.86 -4.28
CA ASP A 104 -9.48 10.01 -3.00
C ASP A 104 -9.92 8.95 -1.98
N GLY A 105 -8.95 8.41 -1.24
CA GLY A 105 -9.17 7.37 -0.23
C GLY A 105 -9.34 5.96 -0.79
N VAL A 106 -8.98 5.72 -2.05
CA VAL A 106 -8.98 4.38 -2.65
C VAL A 106 -7.59 4.07 -3.20
N SER A 107 -7.04 2.95 -2.75
CA SER A 107 -5.79 2.39 -3.24
C SER A 107 -6.05 1.07 -3.98
N LEU A 108 -5.13 0.63 -4.81
CA LEU A 108 -5.13 -0.74 -5.35
C LEU A 108 -3.90 -1.44 -4.80
N ALA A 109 -4.11 -2.62 -4.25
CA ALA A 109 -3.05 -3.50 -3.81
C ALA A 109 -3.34 -4.92 -4.33
N GLN A 110 -2.29 -5.71 -4.51
CA GLN A 110 -2.47 -7.12 -4.85
C GLN A 110 -2.93 -7.88 -3.62
N ASP A 111 -4.03 -8.63 -3.70
CA ASP A 111 -4.35 -9.62 -2.67
C ASP A 111 -3.42 -10.84 -2.79
N TRP A 112 -2.68 -11.10 -1.73
CA TRP A 112 -1.73 -12.20 -1.64
C TRP A 112 -2.28 -13.42 -0.92
N ASN A 113 -3.49 -13.35 -0.34
CA ASN A 113 -4.01 -14.37 0.58
C ASN A 113 -2.99 -14.75 1.67
N ALA A 114 -2.07 -13.83 1.99
CA ALA A 114 -0.91 -14.09 2.83
C ALA A 114 -1.31 -14.05 4.30
N ARG A 115 -1.85 -15.18 4.77
CA ARG A 115 -2.38 -15.47 6.11
C ARG A 115 -3.72 -14.79 6.38
N GLN A 116 -4.72 -15.60 6.73
CA GLN A 116 -6.08 -15.20 7.11
C GLN A 116 -6.07 -13.98 8.06
N GLY A 117 -6.22 -12.76 7.51
CA GLY A 117 -6.39 -11.52 8.27
C GLY A 117 -5.12 -10.74 8.65
N GLY A 118 -3.90 -11.22 8.38
CA GLY A 118 -2.68 -10.47 8.70
C GLY A 118 -2.59 -10.04 10.17
N PHE A 119 -2.35 -8.74 10.43
CA PHE A 119 -2.38 -8.15 11.78
C PHE A 119 -3.80 -7.86 12.29
N PHE A 120 -4.80 -7.95 11.42
CA PHE A 120 -6.23 -7.82 11.74
C PHE A 120 -6.89 -9.17 12.07
N ALA A 121 -6.11 -10.25 12.11
CA ALA A 121 -6.56 -11.57 12.56
C ALA A 121 -6.99 -11.55 14.03
N GLU A 122 -7.94 -12.42 14.41
CA GLU A 122 -8.52 -12.43 15.75
C GLU A 122 -7.49 -12.61 16.87
N ASP A 123 -6.46 -13.44 16.64
CA ASP A 123 -5.38 -13.72 17.58
C ASP A 123 -4.28 -12.64 17.60
N LYS A 124 -4.45 -11.55 16.84
CA LYS A 124 -3.48 -10.44 16.73
C LYS A 124 -4.00 -9.12 17.26
N ALA A 125 -5.17 -9.08 17.90
CA ALA A 125 -5.76 -7.84 18.43
C ALA A 125 -4.81 -7.06 19.36
N ASP A 126 -4.11 -7.73 20.27
CA ASP A 126 -3.15 -7.07 21.17
C ASP A 126 -1.93 -6.52 20.42
N VAL A 127 -1.50 -7.20 19.36
CA VAL A 127 -0.40 -6.76 18.49
C VAL A 127 -0.84 -5.51 17.71
N LEU A 128 -2.03 -5.53 17.13
CA LEU A 128 -2.60 -4.39 16.41
C LEU A 128 -2.76 -3.18 17.33
N ASN A 129 -3.28 -3.36 18.55
CA ASN A 129 -3.41 -2.30 19.54
C ASN A 129 -2.05 -1.70 19.93
N LYS A 130 -1.02 -2.54 20.09
CA LYS A 130 0.33 -2.08 20.40
C LYS A 130 0.95 -1.28 19.26
N VAL A 131 0.70 -1.66 18.00
CA VAL A 131 1.21 -0.93 16.84
C VAL A 131 0.45 0.37 16.61
N CYS A 132 -0.88 0.33 16.69
CA CYS A 132 -1.72 1.49 16.44
C CYS A 132 -1.68 2.52 17.56
N GLY A 133 -1.43 2.12 18.83
CA GLY A 133 -1.23 3.08 19.91
C GLY A 133 -2.37 4.09 20.12
N GLY A 134 -3.62 3.71 19.80
CA GLY A 134 -4.79 4.60 19.85
C GLY A 134 -5.14 5.32 18.54
N LEU A 135 -4.37 5.11 17.48
CA LEU A 135 -4.65 5.59 16.12
C LEU A 135 -5.87 4.88 15.49
N LEU A 136 -6.41 5.46 14.41
CA LEU A 136 -7.63 5.00 13.75
C LEU A 136 -7.54 3.56 13.23
N CYS A 137 -6.34 3.09 12.88
CA CYS A 137 -6.13 1.70 12.47
C CYS A 137 -6.54 0.68 13.53
N GLY A 138 -6.48 1.03 14.82
CA GLY A 138 -6.93 0.16 15.92
C GLY A 138 -8.45 0.08 16.04
N ASN A 139 -9.17 1.03 15.45
CA ASN A 139 -10.64 1.10 15.45
C ASN A 139 -11.27 0.38 14.23
N ALA A 140 -10.46 -0.08 13.28
CA ALA A 140 -10.96 -0.84 12.15
C ALA A 140 -11.68 -2.10 12.65
N SER A 141 -12.91 -2.33 12.18
CA SER A 141 -13.64 -3.54 12.55
C SER A 141 -12.85 -4.77 12.10
N ARG A 142 -12.90 -5.87 12.86
CA ARG A 142 -12.17 -7.10 12.46
C ARG A 142 -12.56 -7.59 11.08
N LYS A 143 -13.85 -7.44 10.75
CA LYS A 143 -14.38 -7.79 9.44
C LYS A 143 -13.74 -6.93 8.35
N ASP A 144 -13.76 -5.61 8.51
CA ASP A 144 -13.15 -4.70 7.53
C ASP A 144 -11.63 -4.88 7.46
N GLY A 145 -10.98 -5.11 8.60
CA GLY A 145 -9.54 -5.34 8.69
C GLY A 145 -9.11 -6.60 7.94
N ALA A 146 -9.84 -7.69 8.12
CA ALA A 146 -9.58 -8.92 7.38
C ALA A 146 -9.92 -8.79 5.88
N GLU A 147 -10.99 -8.07 5.53
CA GLU A 147 -11.44 -7.90 4.15
C GLU A 147 -10.50 -7.00 3.33
N TYR A 148 -10.09 -5.86 3.89
CA TYR A 148 -9.39 -4.82 3.13
C TYR A 148 -7.88 -4.77 3.41
N TYR A 149 -7.42 -5.14 4.60
CA TYR A 149 -6.03 -4.86 5.02
C TYR A 149 -5.23 -6.14 5.31
N GLY A 150 -5.90 -7.27 5.53
CA GLY A 150 -5.29 -8.49 6.05
C GLY A 150 -4.32 -9.19 5.10
N SER A 151 -4.49 -9.03 3.79
CA SER A 151 -3.77 -9.83 2.78
C SER A 151 -3.11 -9.02 1.68
N ILE A 152 -2.97 -7.70 1.85
CA ILE A 152 -2.49 -6.83 0.78
C ILE A 152 -0.97 -6.90 0.57
N GLY A 153 -0.56 -6.80 -0.69
CA GLY A 153 0.83 -6.74 -1.12
C GLY A 153 1.02 -5.80 -2.32
N SER A 154 2.28 -5.52 -2.64
CA SER A 154 2.65 -4.66 -3.76
C SER A 154 2.22 -5.27 -5.11
N PRO A 155 1.94 -4.46 -6.15
CA PRO A 155 2.10 -3.01 -6.21
C PRO A 155 1.03 -2.27 -5.41
N TYR A 156 1.42 -1.14 -4.83
CA TYR A 156 0.51 -0.21 -4.16
C TYR A 156 0.28 0.98 -5.08
N ILE A 157 -0.95 1.14 -5.56
CA ILE A 157 -1.31 2.18 -6.53
C ILE A 157 -2.33 3.10 -5.88
N MET A 158 -2.09 4.40 -5.89
CA MET A 158 -2.98 5.39 -5.28
C MET A 158 -2.79 6.74 -5.98
N ILE A 159 -3.69 7.68 -5.74
CA ILE A 159 -3.48 9.05 -6.20
C ILE A 159 -2.36 9.73 -5.40
N GLN A 160 -1.71 10.71 -6.01
CA GLN A 160 -0.61 11.45 -5.41
C GLN A 160 -0.99 12.09 -4.07
N CYS A 161 -2.21 12.65 -3.95
CA CYS A 161 -2.69 13.24 -2.71
C CYS A 161 -2.79 12.21 -1.57
N ASP A 162 -3.24 10.99 -1.86
CA ASP A 162 -3.30 9.90 -0.88
C ASP A 162 -1.91 9.42 -0.50
N ALA A 163 -1.01 9.28 -1.48
CA ALA A 163 0.38 8.94 -1.23
C ALA A 163 1.04 9.94 -0.27
N LEU A 164 0.89 11.24 -0.55
CA LEU A 164 1.41 12.30 0.33
C LEU A 164 0.72 12.32 1.70
N ARG A 165 -0.57 12.02 1.77
CA ARG A 165 -1.32 11.97 3.03
C ARG A 165 -0.87 10.83 3.94
N MET A 166 -0.56 9.66 3.37
CA MET A 166 -0.28 8.45 4.14
C MET A 166 1.21 8.19 4.38
N ILE A 167 2.12 8.88 3.69
CA ILE A 167 3.52 8.47 3.65
C ILE A 167 4.26 8.63 4.99
N ASP A 168 3.89 9.64 5.77
CA ASP A 168 4.45 9.83 7.12
C ASP A 168 3.95 8.73 8.05
N ASP A 169 2.65 8.44 8.05
CA ASP A 169 2.08 7.30 8.78
C ASP A 169 2.74 5.98 8.36
N TYR A 170 3.09 5.80 7.08
CA TYR A 170 3.75 4.59 6.61
C TYR A 170 5.14 4.42 7.24
N CYS A 171 5.89 5.51 7.35
CA CYS A 171 7.18 5.53 8.04
C CYS A 171 7.00 5.25 9.53
N ASP A 172 6.10 6.00 10.17
CA ASP A 172 5.88 5.99 11.62
C ASP A 172 5.31 4.67 12.12
N LEU A 173 4.42 4.02 11.36
CA LEU A 173 3.84 2.73 11.71
C LEU A 173 4.75 1.54 11.35
N CYS A 174 5.71 1.71 10.43
CA CYS A 174 6.64 0.64 10.09
C CYS A 174 7.58 0.30 11.24
N VAL A 175 8.02 1.29 12.01
CA VAL A 175 8.89 1.11 13.17
C VAL A 175 8.25 0.28 14.29
N PRO A 176 7.08 0.62 14.85
CA PRO A 176 6.42 -0.19 15.88
C PRO A 176 5.98 -1.57 15.34
N THR A 177 5.59 -1.67 14.06
CA THR A 177 5.32 -2.98 13.43
C THR A 177 6.57 -3.88 13.44
N ARG A 178 7.76 -3.30 13.23
CA ARG A 178 9.05 -4.00 13.30
C ARG A 178 9.44 -4.41 14.71
N GLN A 179 9.03 -3.65 15.72
CA GLN A 179 9.28 -4.00 17.13
C GLN A 179 8.45 -5.22 17.59
N VAL A 180 7.30 -5.47 16.98
CA VAL A 180 6.42 -6.60 17.34
C VAL A 180 6.56 -7.82 16.43
N SER A 181 7.32 -7.71 15.34
CA SER A 181 7.52 -8.80 14.38
C SER A 181 8.90 -8.75 13.72
N ASN A 182 9.53 -9.92 13.57
CA ASN A 182 10.81 -10.09 12.86
C ASN A 182 10.62 -10.56 11.40
N ALA A 183 9.39 -10.55 10.88
CA ALA A 183 9.13 -11.04 9.53
C ALA A 183 9.78 -10.15 8.46
N CYS A 184 10.31 -10.75 7.38
CA CYS A 184 10.84 -10.01 6.23
C CYS A 184 9.76 -9.18 5.48
N ILE A 185 8.49 -9.41 5.80
CA ILE A 185 7.32 -8.72 5.24
C ILE A 185 6.67 -7.69 6.18
N VAL A 186 7.32 -7.33 7.29
CA VAL A 186 6.81 -6.31 8.24
C VAL A 186 6.40 -5.02 7.55
N LYS A 187 7.21 -4.51 6.62
CA LYS A 187 6.89 -3.31 5.85
C LYS A 187 5.59 -3.39 5.04
N MET A 188 5.11 -4.59 4.71
CA MET A 188 3.84 -4.78 4.00
C MET A 188 2.67 -4.74 4.98
N PHE A 189 2.81 -5.37 6.16
CA PHE A 189 1.82 -5.23 7.22
C PHE A 189 1.70 -3.79 7.71
N ALA A 190 2.83 -3.07 7.81
CA ALA A 190 2.83 -1.66 8.14
C ALA A 190 2.04 -0.84 7.11
N TYR A 191 2.16 -1.16 5.83
CA TYR A 191 1.37 -0.52 4.77
C TYR A 191 -0.14 -0.76 4.97
N SER A 192 -0.56 -2.00 5.26
CA SER A 192 -1.95 -2.32 5.61
C SER A 192 -2.49 -1.52 6.78
N ILE A 193 -1.69 -1.39 7.85
CA ILE A 193 -2.07 -0.63 9.05
C ILE A 193 -2.15 0.86 8.73
N THR A 194 -1.29 1.35 7.83
CA THR A 194 -1.29 2.74 7.36
C THR A 194 -2.54 3.07 6.55
N GLU A 195 -2.94 2.19 5.63
CA GLU A 195 -4.18 2.33 4.87
C GLU A 195 -5.39 2.37 5.79
N ALA A 196 -5.45 1.45 6.76
CA ALA A 196 -6.46 1.45 7.80
C ALA A 196 -6.49 2.75 8.61
N ASN A 197 -5.32 3.33 8.91
CA ASN A 197 -5.22 4.58 9.64
C ASN A 197 -5.75 5.78 8.84
N ASN A 198 -5.53 5.77 7.53
CA ASN A 198 -5.92 6.85 6.63
C ASN A 198 -7.34 6.68 6.04
N GLY A 199 -8.02 5.59 6.40
CA GLY A 199 -9.31 5.23 5.82
C GLY A 199 -9.24 4.93 4.32
N ALA A 200 -8.03 4.63 3.81
CA ALA A 200 -7.81 4.25 2.43
C ALA A 200 -8.21 2.79 2.27
N LYS A 201 -9.25 2.50 1.50
CA LYS A 201 -9.74 1.12 1.33
C LYS A 201 -9.36 0.61 -0.06
N PRO A 202 -8.56 -0.47 -0.15
CA PRO A 202 -8.45 -1.18 -1.41
C PRO A 202 -9.79 -1.87 -1.74
N PRO A 203 -10.23 -1.82 -3.02
CA PRO A 203 -11.49 -2.38 -3.47
C PRO A 203 -11.41 -3.86 -3.82
#